data_AF-A0A851HHM8-F1
#
_entry.id   AF-A0A851HHM8-F1
#
_cell.length_a   1.000
_cell.length_b   1.000
_cell.length_c   1.000
_cell.angle_alpha   90.00
_cell.angle_beta   90.00
_cell.angle_gamma   90.00
#
_symmetry.space_group_name_H-M   'P 1'
#
loop_
_entity.id
_entity.type
_entity.pdbx_description
1 polymer ?
#
loop_
_entity_poly.entity_id
_entity_poly.type
_entity_poly.pdbx_seq_one_letter_code
_entity_poly.pdbx_strand_id
1 'polypeptide(L)'
;MANLLQRKNKNFLLLLIIIFFLLTFFIYEFYKEWYNKGTKIDPYDMLHNIENKTFDEINIYEVGESVLRKNNHKKIEGKDFQNNFFYTEMDGVMYLKLLEYIESAKKQTSHSDVNIKINYKPKLNIFSVIIDIMSGLSTLLFSIYIYFSLKTARGEMGNKNKTSSEKSSFTFQDVAGNEEEKEELTELIDFLKNPKKYNAIGASIPKGFLLEGPPGTGKTLLAKAVSGEAGVPFYAVSGSEFVEMYVGVGASRVRKLFKDAKANAPCIVFIDEIDVLGGKRNSGNSGGSQEKDQTLNQLLTEMDGFSKTSGVIVMAATNRADILDPALLRPGRFDRRFTVGLPDLKAREAILKVHAKNKKIAPEVDFKKIAKSTPGMSGAQLGAVLNEASILTVRNQKETIHMLELEEAIDRVLMGPAKKSRKYDEEERKMVAYHEAGHAVIGLKLEHAQKVQKITIIPRGDAGGYNLMMPEKETFFSSKKRMLAQITSYLGGRVAEELIFEDVSSGAYDDFKQATKIARLMVTKYGMSALGPTQDQEFSDKKAINQKITKIIDSCYIQAQKLIQDNKDLLDKIVFSLLENETIHKDELELLVA
;
A
#
# COMPACT_ATOMS: atom_id res chain seq x y z
N MET A 1 -13.97 -26.07 10.48
CA MET A 1 -15.38 -25.99 10.95
C MET A 1 -15.52 -25.79 12.47
N ALA A 2 -14.72 -26.46 13.32
CA ALA A 2 -14.78 -26.31 14.78
C ALA A 2 -14.57 -24.85 15.29
N ASN A 3 -13.64 -24.09 14.70
CA ASN A 3 -13.40 -22.68 15.09
C ASN A 3 -14.54 -21.71 14.72
N LEU A 4 -15.34 -22.03 13.70
CA LEU A 4 -16.50 -21.21 13.31
C LEU A 4 -17.67 -21.42 14.28
N LEU A 5 -17.89 -22.66 14.73
CA LEU A 5 -18.88 -23.00 15.75
C LEU A 5 -18.53 -22.38 17.12
N GLN A 6 -17.25 -22.35 17.48
CA GLN A 6 -16.80 -21.75 18.75
C GLN A 6 -16.96 -20.21 18.77
N ARG A 7 -16.75 -19.53 17.64
CA ARG A 7 -17.00 -18.07 17.52
C ARG A 7 -18.49 -17.72 17.57
N LYS A 8 -19.35 -18.55 16.97
CA LYS A 8 -20.81 -18.34 16.99
C LYS A 8 -21.37 -18.39 18.41
N ASN A 9 -20.93 -19.34 19.24
CA ASN A 9 -21.39 -19.46 20.63
C ASN A 9 -20.93 -18.29 21.52
N LYS A 10 -19.73 -17.73 21.29
CA LYS A 10 -19.25 -16.55 22.04
C LYS A 10 -20.08 -15.30 21.74
N ASN A 11 -20.40 -15.06 20.47
CA ASN A 11 -21.20 -13.90 20.08
C ASN A 11 -22.66 -14.01 20.56
N PHE A 12 -23.20 -15.23 20.62
CA PHE A 12 -24.54 -15.47 21.16
C PHE A 12 -24.62 -15.23 22.67
N LEU A 13 -23.60 -15.68 23.43
CA LEU A 13 -23.50 -15.41 24.87
C LEU A 13 -23.39 -13.91 25.16
N LEU A 14 -22.60 -13.17 24.36
CA LEU A 14 -22.46 -11.72 24.48
C LEU A 14 -23.80 -11.00 24.27
N LEU A 15 -24.57 -11.42 23.26
CA LEU A 15 -25.88 -10.84 22.96
C LEU A 15 -26.86 -11.04 24.13
N LEU A 16 -26.87 -12.24 24.74
CA LEU A 16 -27.70 -12.55 25.90
C LEU A 16 -27.35 -11.69 27.12
N ILE A 17 -26.05 -11.45 27.37
CA ILE A 17 -25.60 -10.60 28.48
C ILE A 17 -26.03 -9.14 28.27
N ILE A 18 -25.93 -8.63 27.04
CA ILE A 18 -26.35 -7.26 26.70
C ILE A 18 -27.87 -7.10 26.87
N ILE A 19 -28.65 -8.07 26.38
CA ILE A 19 -30.11 -8.07 26.52
C ILE A 19 -30.51 -8.10 28.00
N PHE A 20 -29.84 -8.94 28.79
CA PHE A 20 -30.09 -9.02 30.23
C PHE A 20 -29.82 -7.68 30.94
N PHE A 21 -28.71 -7.01 30.60
CA PHE A 21 -28.37 -5.72 31.19
C PHE A 21 -29.41 -4.63 30.85
N LEU A 22 -29.84 -4.56 29.59
CA LEU A 22 -30.90 -3.64 29.14
C LEU A 22 -32.23 -3.89 29.87
N LEU A 23 -32.60 -5.15 30.08
CA LEU A 23 -33.81 -5.54 30.82
C LEU A 23 -33.73 -5.09 32.28
N THR A 24 -32.60 -5.33 32.96
CA THR A 24 -32.40 -4.87 34.34
C THR A 24 -32.44 -3.35 34.48
N PHE A 25 -31.89 -2.62 33.50
CA PHE A 25 -31.93 -1.16 33.47
C PHE A 25 -33.36 -0.63 33.30
N PHE A 26 -34.14 -1.21 32.39
CA PHE A 26 -35.54 -0.83 32.19
C PHE A 26 -36.41 -1.11 33.42
N ILE A 27 -36.21 -2.26 34.09
CA ILE A 27 -36.92 -2.59 35.33
C ILE A 27 -36.57 -1.58 36.44
N TYR A 28 -35.31 -1.15 36.52
CA TYR A 28 -34.87 -0.14 37.49
C TYR A 28 -35.52 1.23 37.26
N GLU A 29 -35.52 1.73 36.02
CA GLU A 29 -36.16 3.02 35.69
C GLU A 29 -37.68 2.97 35.93
N PHE A 30 -38.34 1.88 35.54
CA PHE A 30 -39.77 1.69 35.81
C PHE A 30 -40.09 1.65 37.31
N TYR A 31 -39.23 1.01 38.13
CA TYR A 31 -39.39 0.99 39.58
C TYR A 31 -39.24 2.39 40.20
N LYS A 32 -38.25 3.15 39.73
CA LYS A 32 -37.99 4.52 40.20
C LYS A 32 -39.17 5.45 39.93
N GLU A 33 -39.81 5.30 38.77
CA GLU A 33 -41.02 6.04 38.40
C GLU A 33 -42.22 5.61 39.26
N TRP A 34 -42.37 4.31 39.54
CA TRP A 34 -43.45 3.80 40.40
C TRP A 34 -43.32 4.24 41.87
N TYR A 35 -42.09 4.40 42.39
CA TYR A 35 -41.85 4.76 43.79
C TYR A 35 -42.10 6.24 44.12
N ASN A 36 -42.05 7.13 43.12
CA ASN A 36 -42.17 8.58 43.32
C ASN A 36 -43.55 9.12 42.87
N LYS A 37 -44.64 8.51 43.34
CA LYS A 37 -46.00 9.02 43.08
C LYS A 37 -46.29 10.27 43.92
N GLY A 38 -46.42 11.43 43.27
CA GLY A 38 -46.90 12.69 43.87
C GLY A 38 -46.20 13.93 43.32
N THR A 39 -46.73 15.12 43.58
CA THR A 39 -46.08 16.40 43.25
C THR A 39 -45.09 16.78 44.34
N LYS A 40 -43.84 17.09 43.96
CA LYS A 40 -42.82 17.56 44.90
C LYS A 40 -43.09 19.03 45.25
N ILE A 41 -43.21 19.35 46.54
CA ILE A 41 -43.37 20.74 47.03
C ILE A 41 -42.23 21.15 47.97
N ASP A 42 -42.03 22.46 48.12
CA ASP A 42 -41.01 23.00 49.00
C ASP A 42 -41.28 22.62 50.47
N PRO A 43 -40.25 22.30 51.25
CA PRO A 43 -40.40 21.96 52.66
C PRO A 43 -41.13 23.02 53.51
N TYR A 44 -40.97 24.32 53.21
CA TYR A 44 -41.69 25.40 53.91
C TYR A 44 -43.17 25.45 53.52
N ASP A 45 -43.48 25.26 52.24
CA ASP A 45 -44.88 25.19 51.76
C ASP A 45 -45.60 23.99 52.36
N MET A 46 -44.90 22.86 52.49
CA MET A 46 -45.42 21.69 53.19
C MET A 46 -45.75 22.02 54.65
N LEU A 47 -44.84 22.69 55.37
CA LEU A 47 -45.07 23.11 56.76
C LEU A 47 -46.26 24.07 56.86
N HIS A 48 -46.34 25.07 55.97
CA HIS A 48 -47.42 26.05 55.94
C HIS A 48 -48.79 25.40 55.65
N ASN A 49 -48.83 24.44 54.73
CA ASN A 49 -50.04 23.70 54.41
C ASN A 49 -50.50 22.80 55.57
N ILE A 50 -49.56 22.27 56.35
CA ILE A 50 -49.84 21.54 57.59
C ILE A 50 -50.38 22.50 58.67
N GLU A 51 -49.75 23.66 58.85
CA GLU A 51 -50.15 24.68 59.82
C GLU A 51 -51.57 25.22 59.55
N ASN A 52 -51.91 25.43 58.27
CA ASN A 52 -53.21 25.92 57.83
C ASN A 52 -54.29 24.83 57.68
N LYS A 53 -54.02 23.58 58.11
CA LYS A 53 -54.96 22.45 58.07
C LYS A 53 -55.49 22.09 56.67
N THR A 54 -54.65 22.17 55.64
CA THR A 54 -55.04 21.85 54.26
C THR A 54 -54.91 20.37 53.88
N PHE A 55 -54.25 19.56 54.71
CA PHE A 55 -54.06 18.11 54.51
C PHE A 55 -54.96 17.26 55.42
N ASP A 56 -55.44 16.15 54.87
CA ASP A 56 -56.28 15.14 55.54
C ASP A 56 -55.44 14.01 56.16
N GLU A 57 -54.38 13.55 55.47
CA GLU A 57 -53.46 12.53 55.98
C GLU A 57 -51.99 12.91 55.74
N ILE A 58 -51.12 12.63 56.72
CA ILE A 58 -49.68 12.87 56.62
C ILE A 58 -48.93 11.58 56.97
N ASN A 59 -48.24 11.02 55.99
CA ASN A 59 -47.38 9.85 56.18
C ASN A 59 -45.92 10.29 56.31
N ILE A 60 -45.28 9.93 57.43
CA ILE A 60 -43.88 10.26 57.71
C ILE A 60 -43.07 8.99 57.52
N TYR A 61 -42.14 9.02 56.57
CA TYR A 61 -41.22 7.90 56.33
C TYR A 61 -39.87 8.25 56.93
N GLU A 62 -39.41 7.40 57.84
CA GLU A 62 -38.03 7.45 58.27
C GLU A 62 -37.16 6.97 57.11
N VAL A 63 -36.42 7.91 56.52
CA VAL A 63 -35.43 7.58 55.50
C VAL A 63 -34.26 6.97 56.25
N GLY A 64 -34.26 5.64 56.35
CA GLY A 64 -33.10 4.89 56.83
C GLY A 64 -31.86 5.25 56.02
N GLU A 65 -30.73 5.34 56.71
CA GLU A 65 -29.42 5.65 56.15
C GLU A 65 -29.11 4.79 54.92
N SER A 66 -29.11 5.40 53.73
CA SER A 66 -28.39 4.82 52.61
C SER A 66 -26.90 5.03 52.88
N VAL A 67 -26.13 3.93 52.95
CA VAL A 67 -24.71 3.84 53.33
C VAL A 67 -23.76 4.75 52.50
N LEU A 68 -24.26 5.48 51.50
CA LEU A 68 -23.49 6.37 50.62
C LEU A 68 -23.97 7.84 50.58
N ARG A 69 -24.96 8.26 51.40
CA ARG A 69 -25.34 9.69 51.53
C ARG A 69 -25.70 10.04 52.98
N LYS A 70 -24.85 10.87 53.60
CA LYS A 70 -24.87 11.26 55.02
C LYS A 70 -25.81 12.45 55.31
N ASN A 71 -26.99 12.47 54.69
CA ASN A 71 -27.96 13.54 54.90
C ASN A 71 -29.24 12.95 55.52
N ASN A 72 -29.46 13.24 56.81
CA ASN A 72 -30.64 12.86 57.61
C ASN A 72 -31.90 13.62 57.16
N HIS A 73 -32.28 13.49 55.89
CA HIS A 73 -33.52 14.07 55.38
C HIS A 73 -34.66 13.07 55.59
N LYS A 74 -35.76 13.50 56.21
CA LYS A 74 -36.98 12.67 56.34
C LYS A 74 -37.95 13.01 55.21
N LYS A 75 -38.49 11.99 54.55
CA LYS A 75 -39.49 12.16 53.49
C LYS A 75 -40.87 12.22 54.13
N ILE A 76 -41.60 13.27 53.80
CA ILE A 76 -42.97 13.50 54.30
C ILE A 76 -43.89 13.51 53.09
N GLU A 77 -44.95 12.73 53.17
CA GLU A 77 -46.00 12.69 52.17
C GLU A 77 -47.29 13.22 52.80
N GLY A 78 -47.94 14.16 52.12
CA GLY A 78 -49.20 14.77 52.54
C GLY A 78 -50.25 14.51 51.49
N LYS A 79 -51.47 14.32 51.95
CA LYS A 79 -52.62 14.07 51.10
C LYS A 79 -53.70 15.10 51.44
N ASP A 80 -54.15 15.85 50.44
CA ASP A 80 -55.20 16.86 50.63
C ASP A 80 -56.60 16.23 50.65
N PHE A 81 -57.61 17.04 51.01
CA PHE A 81 -59.03 16.64 50.98
C PHE A 81 -59.56 16.30 49.57
N GLN A 82 -58.82 16.61 48.51
CA GLN A 82 -59.14 16.28 47.11
C GLN A 82 -58.41 15.02 46.62
N ASN A 83 -57.73 14.29 47.51
CA ASN A 83 -57.02 13.04 47.23
C ASN A 83 -55.71 13.21 46.41
N ASN A 84 -55.17 14.43 46.32
CA ASN A 84 -53.89 14.70 45.66
C ASN A 84 -52.71 14.37 46.59
N PHE A 85 -51.65 13.80 46.03
CA PHE A 85 -50.46 13.37 46.77
C PHE A 85 -49.31 14.37 46.59
N PHE A 86 -48.83 14.91 47.70
CA PHE A 86 -47.68 15.81 47.76
C PHE A 86 -46.56 15.16 48.55
N TYR A 87 -45.31 15.40 48.17
CA TYR A 87 -44.17 14.94 48.96
C TYR A 87 -43.07 15.98 49.05
N THR A 88 -42.33 15.96 50.17
CA THR A 88 -41.13 16.76 50.37
C THR A 88 -40.07 15.99 51.15
N GLU A 89 -38.84 16.50 51.13
CA GLU A 89 -37.72 15.99 51.93
C GLU A 89 -37.28 17.10 52.90
N MET A 90 -37.49 16.89 54.20
CA MET A 90 -37.11 17.86 55.24
C MET A 90 -35.78 17.47 55.85
N ASP A 91 -34.91 18.45 56.08
CA ASP A 91 -33.70 18.27 56.88
C ASP A 91 -34.01 18.10 58.38
N GLY A 92 -33.00 17.76 59.18
CA GLY A 92 -33.19 17.49 60.60
C GLY A 92 -33.74 18.69 61.40
N VAL A 93 -33.37 19.92 61.02
CA VAL A 93 -33.82 21.14 61.71
C VAL A 93 -35.28 21.43 61.41
N MET A 94 -35.68 21.32 60.14
CA MET A 94 -37.06 21.57 59.74
C MET A 94 -38.00 20.46 60.22
N TYR A 95 -37.53 19.21 60.25
CA TYR A 95 -38.27 18.11 60.84
C TYR A 95 -38.54 18.31 62.34
N LEU A 96 -37.58 18.88 63.09
CA LEU A 96 -37.80 19.22 64.50
C LEU A 96 -38.87 20.30 64.68
N LYS A 97 -38.90 21.32 63.81
CA LYS A 97 -39.98 22.33 63.82
C LYS A 97 -41.35 21.72 63.56
N LEU A 98 -41.44 20.76 62.64
CA LEU A 98 -42.67 20.03 62.38
C LEU A 98 -43.12 19.23 63.62
N LEU A 99 -42.19 18.55 64.29
CA LEU A 99 -42.50 17.81 65.53
C LEU A 99 -42.97 18.74 66.65
N GLU A 100 -42.34 19.90 66.80
CA GLU A 100 -42.73 20.93 67.78
C GLU A 100 -44.14 21.48 67.50
N TYR A 101 -44.48 21.73 66.23
CA TYR A 101 -45.84 22.07 65.81
C TYR A 101 -46.85 20.96 66.15
N ILE A 102 -46.52 19.70 65.82
CA ILE A 102 -47.40 18.55 66.13
C ILE A 102 -47.59 18.39 67.65
N GLU A 103 -46.55 18.63 68.45
CA GLU A 103 -46.61 18.48 69.91
C GLU A 103 -47.40 19.63 70.58
N SER A 104 -47.25 20.86 70.08
CA SER A 104 -48.04 22.02 70.51
C SER A 104 -49.52 21.88 70.14
N ALA A 105 -49.82 21.41 68.92
CA ALA A 105 -51.18 21.11 68.48
C ALA A 105 -51.87 20.01 69.33
N LYS A 106 -51.10 19.07 69.90
CA LYS A 106 -51.62 18.05 70.82
C LYS A 106 -51.88 18.56 72.25
N LYS A 107 -51.18 19.59 72.72
CA LYS A 107 -51.30 20.11 74.10
C LYS A 107 -52.40 21.17 74.29
N GLN A 108 -53.02 21.69 73.22
CA GLN A 108 -53.97 22.82 73.29
C GLN A 108 -55.46 22.49 73.16
N THR A 109 -55.90 21.24 73.02
CA THR A 109 -57.36 20.97 72.84
C THR A 109 -57.82 19.63 73.42
N SER A 110 -58.51 19.69 74.57
CA SER A 110 -59.60 18.76 74.91
C SER A 110 -60.85 19.22 74.15
N HIS A 111 -61.34 18.39 73.24
CA HIS A 111 -62.46 18.56 72.30
C HIS A 111 -62.16 19.21 70.92
N SER A 112 -62.54 18.47 69.89
CA SER A 112 -62.66 18.75 68.43
C SER A 112 -61.41 18.80 67.54
N ASP A 113 -61.34 17.77 66.68
CA ASP A 113 -61.02 17.79 65.24
C ASP A 113 -59.62 18.19 64.78
N VAL A 114 -58.62 17.42 65.22
CA VAL A 114 -57.39 17.22 64.44
C VAL A 114 -57.22 15.72 64.19
N ASN A 115 -57.71 15.25 63.04
CA ASN A 115 -57.62 13.85 62.62
C ASN A 115 -56.44 13.64 61.65
N ILE A 116 -55.29 14.26 61.93
CA ILE A 116 -54.07 13.98 61.17
C ILE A 116 -53.59 12.57 61.56
N LYS A 117 -53.87 11.59 60.70
CA LYS A 117 -53.32 10.23 60.84
C LYS A 117 -51.85 10.24 60.45
N ILE A 118 -50.97 10.10 61.44
CA ILE A 118 -49.54 9.95 61.24
C ILE A 118 -49.19 8.47 61.20
N ASN A 119 -48.88 7.95 60.01
CA ASN A 119 -48.37 6.58 59.86
C ASN A 119 -46.86 6.59 59.69
N TYR A 120 -46.16 5.80 60.52
CA TYR A 120 -44.75 5.48 60.36
C TYR A 120 -44.65 4.15 59.58
N LYS A 121 -44.10 4.17 58.36
CA LYS A 121 -43.89 2.95 57.55
C LYS A 121 -42.40 2.61 57.42
N PRO A 122 -41.95 1.39 57.81
CA PRO A 122 -40.58 0.94 57.57
C PRO A 122 -40.34 0.65 56.07
N LYS A 123 -39.17 1.02 55.55
CA LYS A 123 -38.85 1.11 54.12
C LYS A 123 -38.29 -0.18 53.47
N LEU A 124 -38.49 -1.35 54.06
CA LEU A 124 -37.93 -2.60 53.52
C LEU A 124 -38.81 -3.18 52.40
N ASN A 125 -38.59 -2.70 51.18
CA ASN A 125 -39.14 -3.32 49.97
C ASN A 125 -38.26 -4.50 49.54
N ILE A 126 -38.73 -5.73 49.72
CA ILE A 126 -38.03 -6.97 49.28
C ILE A 126 -37.61 -6.88 47.80
N PHE A 127 -38.39 -6.17 46.98
CA PHE A 127 -38.12 -5.94 45.57
C PHE A 127 -36.85 -5.11 45.30
N SER A 128 -36.54 -4.10 46.13
CA SER A 128 -35.31 -3.30 45.94
C SER A 128 -34.06 -4.09 46.28
N VAL A 129 -34.14 -4.97 47.29
CA VAL A 129 -33.04 -5.87 47.66
C VAL A 129 -32.70 -6.84 46.53
N ILE A 130 -33.71 -7.38 45.84
CA ILE A 130 -33.50 -8.28 44.68
C ILE A 130 -32.79 -7.54 43.53
N ILE A 131 -33.20 -6.30 43.24
CA ILE A 131 -32.60 -5.48 42.19
C ILE A 131 -31.12 -5.20 42.49
N ASP A 132 -30.79 -4.85 43.73
CA ASP A 132 -29.40 -4.57 44.13
C ASP A 132 -28.51 -5.81 43.96
N ILE A 133 -28.99 -6.99 44.36
CA ILE A 133 -28.27 -8.27 44.20
C ILE A 133 -28.07 -8.58 42.71
N MET A 134 -29.08 -8.38 41.87
CA MET A 134 -28.98 -8.60 40.42
C MET A 134 -27.94 -7.70 39.77
N SER A 135 -27.86 -6.42 40.18
CA SER A 135 -26.88 -5.47 39.67
C SER A 135 -25.44 -5.82 40.09
N GLY A 136 -25.24 -6.30 41.31
CA GLY A 136 -23.95 -6.78 41.79
C GLY A 136 -23.47 -8.02 41.02
N LEU A 137 -24.38 -8.94 40.72
CA LEU A 137 -24.04 -10.15 39.97
C LEU A 137 -23.66 -9.84 38.50
N SER A 138 -24.33 -8.88 37.86
CA SER A 138 -24.06 -8.53 36.46
C SER A 138 -22.68 -7.86 36.30
N THR A 139 -22.32 -6.97 37.23
CA THR A 139 -21.00 -6.32 37.24
C THR A 139 -19.86 -7.32 37.50
N LEU A 140 -20.07 -8.29 38.38
CA LEU A 140 -19.12 -9.39 38.61
C LEU A 140 -18.90 -10.22 37.34
N LEU A 141 -19.98 -10.66 36.68
CA LEU A 141 -19.88 -11.47 35.45
C LEU A 141 -19.21 -10.71 34.31
N PHE A 142 -19.49 -9.41 34.17
CA PHE A 142 -18.84 -8.55 33.18
C PHE A 142 -17.34 -8.39 33.44
N SER A 143 -16.95 -8.23 34.71
CA SER A 143 -15.55 -8.13 35.14
C SER A 143 -14.77 -9.40 34.80
N ILE A 144 -15.37 -10.57 35.07
CA ILE A 144 -14.79 -11.89 34.73
C ILE A 144 -14.63 -12.03 33.21
N TYR A 145 -15.63 -11.62 32.43
CA TYR A 145 -15.57 -11.66 30.96
C TYR A 145 -14.42 -10.79 30.41
N ILE A 146 -14.28 -9.54 30.89
CA ILE A 146 -13.19 -8.64 30.50
C ILE A 146 -11.83 -9.28 30.81
N TYR A 147 -11.66 -9.86 32.00
CA TYR A 147 -10.43 -10.52 32.41
C TYR A 147 -10.05 -11.68 31.48
N PHE A 148 -10.99 -12.55 31.11
CA PHE A 148 -10.74 -13.64 30.17
C PHE A 148 -10.48 -13.14 28.75
N SER A 149 -11.21 -12.13 28.29
CA SER A 149 -11.03 -11.52 26.96
C SER A 149 -9.61 -10.96 26.79
N LEU A 150 -9.12 -10.22 27.79
CA LEU A 150 -7.76 -9.66 27.81
C LEU A 150 -6.67 -10.75 27.81
N LYS A 151 -6.90 -11.88 28.49
CA LYS A 151 -5.98 -13.03 28.46
C LYS A 151 -5.92 -13.69 27.07
N THR A 152 -7.05 -13.85 26.38
CA THR A 152 -7.06 -14.37 25.00
C THR A 152 -6.39 -13.42 24.00
N ALA A 153 -6.60 -12.10 24.14
CA ALA A 153 -5.96 -11.10 23.28
C ALA A 153 -4.43 -11.07 23.44
N ARG A 154 -3.90 -11.27 24.66
CA ARG A 154 -2.45 -11.40 24.89
C ARG A 154 -1.87 -12.73 24.40
N GLY A 155 -2.65 -13.82 24.43
CA GLY A 155 -2.22 -15.15 23.98
C GLY A 155 -2.14 -15.32 22.46
N GLU A 156 -3.02 -14.65 21.70
CA GLU A 156 -3.05 -14.77 20.23
C GLU A 156 -2.01 -13.88 19.51
N MET A 157 -1.42 -12.88 20.19
CA MET A 157 -0.43 -11.97 19.60
C MET A 157 1.01 -12.53 19.64
N GLY A 158 1.27 -13.61 20.39
CA GLY A 158 2.60 -14.20 20.55
C GLY A 158 2.98 -15.28 19.53
N ASN A 159 2.01 -15.94 18.88
CA ASN A 159 2.27 -17.24 18.22
C ASN A 159 1.94 -17.31 16.71
N LYS A 160 1.48 -16.22 16.07
CA LYS A 160 1.13 -16.24 14.63
C LYS A 160 2.24 -15.86 13.65
N ASN A 161 3.37 -15.31 14.12
CA ASN A 161 4.47 -14.92 13.25
C ASN A 161 5.72 -15.77 13.56
N LYS A 162 5.67 -17.07 13.24
CA LYS A 162 6.91 -17.78 12.95
C LYS A 162 7.39 -17.24 11.61
N THR A 163 8.49 -16.51 11.64
CA THR A 163 9.28 -16.15 10.47
C THR A 163 9.61 -17.47 9.77
N SER A 164 8.90 -17.79 8.69
CA SER A 164 8.98 -19.09 8.01
C SER A 164 10.34 -19.19 7.33
N SER A 165 11.26 -19.93 7.96
CA SER A 165 12.49 -20.34 7.31
C SER A 165 12.15 -21.41 6.28
N GLU A 166 12.16 -21.04 5.00
CA GLU A 166 12.01 -21.98 3.90
C GLU A 166 13.39 -22.27 3.29
N LYS A 167 13.66 -23.53 2.97
CA LYS A 167 14.78 -23.86 2.09
C LYS A 167 14.33 -23.52 0.67
N SER A 168 15.03 -22.60 0.02
CA SER A 168 14.78 -22.27 -1.38
C SER A 168 15.04 -23.49 -2.26
N SER A 169 14.10 -23.82 -3.15
CA SER A 169 14.30 -24.81 -4.21
C SER A 169 14.96 -24.21 -5.46
N PHE A 170 15.12 -22.88 -5.51
CA PHE A 170 15.68 -22.18 -6.67
C PHE A 170 17.21 -22.17 -6.60
N THR A 171 17.84 -22.35 -7.75
CA THR A 171 19.31 -22.39 -7.93
C THR A 171 19.75 -21.40 -9.01
N PHE A 172 21.07 -21.26 -9.25
CA PHE A 172 21.56 -20.36 -10.30
C PHE A 172 21.12 -20.81 -11.71
N GLN A 173 20.74 -22.08 -11.89
CA GLN A 173 20.19 -22.57 -13.16
C GLN A 173 18.80 -22.01 -13.49
N ASP A 174 18.09 -21.52 -12.49
CA ASP A 174 16.75 -20.92 -12.64
C ASP A 174 16.82 -19.40 -12.89
N VAL A 175 18.01 -18.81 -12.73
CA VAL A 175 18.27 -17.40 -13.01
C VAL A 175 19.01 -17.33 -14.34
N ALA A 176 18.37 -16.84 -15.40
CA ALA A 176 19.06 -16.58 -16.67
C ALA A 176 19.60 -15.15 -16.72
N GLY A 177 20.78 -14.96 -17.33
CA GLY A 177 21.47 -13.67 -17.37
C GLY A 177 22.18 -13.33 -16.05
N ASN A 178 22.53 -12.06 -15.87
CA ASN A 178 23.24 -11.54 -14.69
C ASN A 178 24.52 -12.33 -14.36
N GLU A 179 25.31 -12.67 -15.39
CA GLU A 179 26.48 -13.55 -15.23
C GLU A 179 27.55 -12.91 -14.35
N GLU A 180 27.76 -11.59 -14.49
CA GLU A 180 28.68 -10.82 -13.64
C GLU A 180 28.25 -10.86 -12.18
N GLU A 181 26.96 -10.62 -11.90
CA GLU A 181 26.45 -10.65 -10.52
C GLU A 181 26.47 -12.07 -9.93
N LYS A 182 26.25 -13.11 -10.73
CA LYS A 182 26.37 -14.51 -10.28
C LYS A 182 27.81 -14.88 -9.94
N GLU A 183 28.78 -14.43 -10.74
CA GLU A 183 30.20 -14.69 -10.49
C GLU A 183 30.63 -14.09 -9.16
N GLU A 184 30.29 -12.83 -8.91
CA GLU A 184 30.53 -12.15 -7.63
C GLU A 184 29.82 -12.85 -6.45
N LEU A 185 28.59 -13.30 -6.63
CA LEU A 185 27.84 -14.03 -5.59
C LEU A 185 28.35 -15.47 -5.37
N THR A 186 29.18 -16.00 -6.27
CA THR A 186 29.80 -17.33 -6.09
C THR A 186 30.81 -17.32 -4.94
N GLU A 187 31.53 -16.21 -4.73
CA GLU A 187 32.41 -16.02 -3.56
C GLU A 187 31.63 -16.18 -2.25
N LEU A 188 30.46 -15.56 -2.20
CA LEU A 188 29.57 -15.62 -1.05
C LEU A 188 29.03 -17.03 -0.79
N ILE A 189 28.72 -17.78 -1.86
CA ILE A 189 28.30 -19.19 -1.76
C ILE A 189 29.44 -20.06 -1.23
N ASP A 190 30.68 -19.90 -1.74
CA ASP A 190 31.84 -20.65 -1.24
C ASP A 190 32.07 -20.36 0.25
N PHE A 191 31.90 -19.10 0.67
CA PHE A 191 32.01 -18.78 2.09
C PHE A 191 30.95 -19.49 2.94
N LEU A 192 29.67 -19.44 2.54
CA LEU A 192 28.60 -20.08 3.29
C LEU A 192 28.81 -21.60 3.41
N LYS A 193 29.40 -22.23 2.38
CA LYS A 193 29.76 -23.65 2.40
C LYS A 193 31.03 -23.95 3.22
N ASN A 194 32.04 -23.09 3.11
CA ASN A 194 33.40 -23.31 3.63
C ASN A 194 33.89 -22.18 4.56
N PRO A 195 33.19 -21.82 5.65
CA PRO A 195 33.52 -20.63 6.44
C PRO A 195 34.90 -20.72 7.12
N LYS A 196 35.37 -21.93 7.44
CA LYS A 196 36.67 -22.17 8.08
C LYS A 196 37.86 -21.69 7.23
N LYS A 197 37.77 -21.83 5.90
CA LYS A 197 38.81 -21.44 4.94
C LYS A 197 39.11 -19.95 5.03
N TYR A 198 38.06 -19.13 5.10
CA TYR A 198 38.15 -17.67 5.17
C TYR A 198 38.60 -17.20 6.55
N ASN A 199 38.08 -17.82 7.62
CA ASN A 199 38.48 -17.50 8.99
C ASN A 199 39.98 -17.79 9.26
N ALA A 200 40.54 -18.84 8.65
CA ALA A 200 41.95 -19.22 8.84
C ALA A 200 42.94 -18.15 8.35
N ILE A 201 42.56 -17.37 7.34
CA ILE A 201 43.39 -16.30 6.75
C ILE A 201 43.02 -14.93 7.36
N GLY A 202 42.03 -14.88 8.24
CA GLY A 202 41.56 -13.64 8.87
C GLY A 202 40.73 -12.74 7.93
N ALA A 203 40.21 -13.30 6.83
CA ALA A 203 39.37 -12.56 5.90
C ALA A 203 38.07 -12.13 6.59
N SER A 204 37.78 -10.83 6.57
CA SER A 204 36.51 -10.28 7.08
C SER A 204 35.52 -10.21 5.95
N ILE A 205 34.35 -10.82 6.15
CA ILE A 205 33.36 -10.94 5.08
C ILE A 205 32.37 -9.80 5.14
N PRO A 206 31.91 -9.30 3.97
CA PRO A 206 30.83 -8.32 3.91
C PRO A 206 29.59 -8.84 4.64
N LYS A 207 29.10 -8.05 5.60
CA LYS A 207 27.91 -8.42 6.38
C LYS A 207 26.63 -8.24 5.57
N GLY A 208 26.65 -7.32 4.60
CA GLY A 208 25.47 -6.92 3.84
C GLY A 208 25.74 -6.70 2.36
N PHE A 209 24.77 -7.14 1.57
CA PHE A 209 24.74 -6.99 0.12
C PHE A 209 23.47 -6.24 -0.29
N LEU A 210 23.63 -5.18 -1.08
CA LEU A 210 22.51 -4.43 -1.63
C LEU A 210 22.39 -4.72 -3.12
N LEU A 211 21.25 -5.29 -3.51
CA LEU A 211 20.84 -5.47 -4.91
C LEU A 211 20.01 -4.24 -5.31
N GLU A 212 20.57 -3.39 -6.16
CA GLU A 212 19.87 -2.21 -6.69
C GLU A 212 19.55 -2.40 -8.17
N GLY A 213 18.45 -1.85 -8.64
CA GLY A 213 18.13 -1.86 -10.07
C GLY A 213 16.64 -1.78 -10.36
N PRO A 214 16.22 -1.71 -11.63
CA PRO A 214 14.81 -1.59 -12.00
C PRO A 214 13.94 -2.75 -11.47
N PRO A 215 12.61 -2.55 -11.33
CA PRO A 215 11.72 -3.62 -10.92
C PRO A 215 11.69 -4.76 -11.96
N GLY A 216 11.51 -5.99 -11.48
CA GLY A 216 11.35 -7.16 -12.36
C GLY A 216 12.64 -7.70 -13.00
N THR A 217 13.82 -7.26 -12.55
CA THR A 217 15.13 -7.75 -13.05
C THR A 217 15.63 -9.02 -12.33
N GLY A 218 14.84 -9.57 -11.40
CA GLY A 218 15.16 -10.83 -10.73
C GLY A 218 15.98 -10.69 -9.44
N LYS A 219 16.04 -9.51 -8.80
CA LYS A 219 16.75 -9.31 -7.52
C LYS A 219 16.37 -10.32 -6.43
N THR A 220 15.08 -10.47 -6.17
CA THR A 220 14.55 -11.44 -5.19
C THR A 220 14.80 -12.89 -5.61
N LEU A 221 14.75 -13.18 -6.91
CA LEU A 221 15.04 -14.51 -7.44
C LEU A 221 16.52 -14.85 -7.28
N LEU A 222 17.42 -13.89 -7.53
CA LEU A 222 18.86 -14.04 -7.36
C LEU A 222 19.22 -14.33 -5.91
N ALA A 223 18.65 -13.59 -4.95
CA ALA A 223 18.85 -13.85 -3.52
C ALA A 223 18.36 -15.25 -3.09
N LYS A 224 17.19 -15.69 -3.60
CA LYS A 224 16.69 -17.06 -3.38
C LYS A 224 17.63 -18.10 -3.97
N ALA A 225 18.17 -17.85 -5.17
CA ALA A 225 19.07 -18.76 -5.85
C ALA A 225 20.40 -18.92 -5.11
N VAL A 226 20.96 -17.83 -4.56
CA VAL A 226 22.13 -17.88 -3.67
C VAL A 226 21.89 -18.79 -2.46
N SER A 227 20.73 -18.66 -1.81
CA SER A 227 20.41 -19.51 -0.65
C SER A 227 20.27 -20.99 -1.00
N GLY A 228 19.68 -21.30 -2.17
CA GLY A 228 19.53 -22.67 -2.66
C GLY A 228 20.86 -23.29 -3.06
N GLU A 229 21.73 -22.53 -3.74
CA GLU A 229 23.09 -22.96 -4.08
C GLU A 229 23.95 -23.21 -2.83
N ALA A 230 23.84 -22.35 -1.82
CA ALA A 230 24.54 -22.51 -0.54
C ALA A 230 23.92 -23.60 0.35
N GLY A 231 22.66 -23.99 0.11
CA GLY A 231 21.94 -24.98 0.93
C GLY A 231 21.59 -24.47 2.33
N VAL A 232 21.50 -23.15 2.53
CA VAL A 232 21.26 -22.51 3.83
C VAL A 232 19.82 -22.01 3.97
N PRO A 233 19.29 -21.85 5.20
CA PRO A 233 17.97 -21.26 5.41
C PRO A 233 17.86 -19.83 4.84
N PHE A 234 16.70 -19.51 4.27
CA PHE A 234 16.38 -18.20 3.71
C PHE A 234 15.23 -17.55 4.49
N TYR A 235 15.50 -16.39 5.08
CA TYR A 235 14.50 -15.55 5.75
C TYR A 235 14.15 -14.38 4.86
N ALA A 236 12.98 -14.42 4.22
CA ALA A 236 12.48 -13.31 3.41
C ALA A 236 11.51 -12.45 4.22
N VAL A 237 11.73 -11.14 4.21
CA VAL A 237 10.82 -10.14 4.79
C VAL A 237 10.69 -8.95 3.84
N SER A 238 9.51 -8.37 3.72
CA SER A 238 9.35 -7.09 3.00
C SER A 238 9.62 -5.91 3.93
N GLY A 239 10.28 -4.87 3.43
CA GLY A 239 10.54 -3.61 4.14
C GLY A 239 9.25 -2.96 4.67
N SER A 240 8.13 -3.15 3.96
CA SER A 240 6.82 -2.64 4.39
C SER A 240 6.25 -3.37 5.62
N GLU A 241 6.67 -4.60 5.91
CA GLU A 241 6.26 -5.31 7.14
C GLU A 241 6.81 -4.69 8.42
N PHE A 242 7.78 -3.78 8.30
CA PHE A 242 8.37 -3.11 9.45
C PHE A 242 7.77 -1.72 9.69
N VAL A 243 6.95 -1.20 8.77
CA VAL A 243 6.28 0.09 8.92
C VAL A 243 4.89 -0.14 9.48
N GLU A 244 4.65 0.33 10.70
CA GLU A 244 3.39 0.12 11.43
C GLU A 244 2.93 1.41 12.11
N MET A 245 1.62 1.53 12.39
CA MET A 245 1.08 2.71 13.09
C MET A 245 1.51 2.81 14.55
N TYR A 246 1.99 1.71 15.14
CA TYR A 246 2.35 1.63 16.55
C TYR A 246 3.86 1.76 16.75
N VAL A 247 4.25 2.78 17.51
CA VAL A 247 5.66 3.07 17.84
C VAL A 247 6.33 1.85 18.47
N GLY A 248 7.51 1.48 17.95
CA GLY A 248 8.35 0.40 18.48
C GLY A 248 7.98 -1.01 18.04
N VAL A 249 6.87 -1.20 17.31
CA VAL A 249 6.51 -2.54 16.77
C VAL A 249 7.50 -2.95 15.67
N GLY A 250 7.84 -2.05 14.75
CA GLY A 250 8.85 -2.30 13.71
C GLY A 250 10.20 -2.71 14.30
N ALA A 251 10.73 -1.91 15.23
CA ALA A 251 11.99 -2.21 15.93
C ALA A 251 11.97 -3.58 16.66
N SER A 252 10.85 -3.95 17.28
CA SER A 252 10.71 -5.27 17.93
C SER A 252 10.75 -6.42 16.92
N ARG A 253 10.10 -6.27 15.75
CA ARG A 253 10.15 -7.25 14.65
C ARG A 253 11.56 -7.41 14.10
N VAL A 254 12.30 -6.32 13.92
CA VAL A 254 13.72 -6.35 13.52
C VAL A 254 14.54 -7.17 14.51
N ARG A 255 14.45 -6.88 15.82
CA ARG A 255 15.15 -7.67 16.85
C ARG A 255 14.80 -9.15 16.80
N LYS A 256 13.52 -9.48 16.62
CA LYS A 256 13.05 -10.87 16.53
C LYS A 256 13.64 -11.58 15.30
N LEU A 257 13.58 -10.96 14.13
CA LEU A 257 14.16 -11.49 12.90
C LEU A 257 15.65 -11.83 13.07
N PHE A 258 16.43 -10.88 13.61
CA PHE A 258 17.86 -11.09 13.81
C PHE A 258 18.17 -12.12 14.91
N LYS A 259 17.33 -12.22 15.95
CA LYS A 259 17.44 -13.27 16.96
C LYS A 259 17.21 -14.65 16.35
N ASP A 260 16.18 -14.81 15.52
CA ASP A 260 15.84 -16.07 14.86
C ASP A 260 16.92 -16.46 13.83
N ALA A 261 17.45 -15.48 13.08
CA ALA A 261 18.54 -15.70 12.13
C ALA A 261 19.83 -16.16 12.83
N LYS A 262 20.21 -15.51 13.94
CA LYS A 262 21.38 -15.90 14.76
C LYS A 262 21.24 -17.33 15.30
N ALA A 263 20.04 -17.76 15.65
CA ALA A 263 19.79 -19.12 16.15
C ALA A 263 19.92 -20.20 15.07
N ASN A 264 19.75 -19.85 13.79
CA ASN A 264 19.75 -20.77 12.65
C ASN A 264 20.91 -20.53 11.68
N ALA A 265 21.98 -19.89 12.13
CA ALA A 265 23.16 -19.65 11.32
C ALA A 265 23.89 -20.97 10.97
N PRO A 266 24.49 -21.10 9.77
CA PRO A 266 24.57 -20.07 8.72
C PRO A 266 23.27 -19.91 7.94
N CYS A 267 22.86 -18.66 7.67
CA CYS A 267 21.61 -18.36 6.96
C CYS A 267 21.68 -17.02 6.21
N ILE A 268 20.72 -16.80 5.31
CA ILE A 268 20.54 -15.53 4.60
C ILE A 268 19.27 -14.84 5.08
N VAL A 269 19.39 -13.56 5.43
CA VAL A 269 18.27 -12.65 5.71
C VAL A 269 18.09 -11.74 4.52
N PHE A 270 16.96 -11.83 3.83
CA PHE A 270 16.61 -11.02 2.67
C PHE A 270 15.53 -10.00 3.01
N ILE A 271 15.82 -8.72 2.79
CA ILE A 271 14.91 -7.59 2.99
C ILE A 271 14.55 -7.00 1.62
N ASP A 272 13.34 -7.27 1.13
CA ASP A 272 12.84 -6.63 -0.10
C ASP A 272 12.36 -5.21 0.19
N GLU A 273 12.32 -4.34 -0.84
CA GLU A 273 11.84 -2.95 -0.72
C GLU A 273 12.45 -2.17 0.46
N ILE A 274 13.78 -2.29 0.66
CA ILE A 274 14.45 -1.66 1.82
C ILE A 274 14.32 -0.13 1.81
N ASP A 275 14.03 0.49 0.68
CA ASP A 275 13.79 1.93 0.56
C ASP A 275 12.57 2.43 1.35
N VAL A 276 11.60 1.56 1.61
CA VAL A 276 10.46 1.87 2.49
C VAL A 276 10.96 2.25 3.89
N LEU A 277 11.96 1.52 4.41
CA LEU A 277 12.59 1.78 5.71
C LEU A 277 13.79 2.74 5.63
N GLY A 278 14.52 2.68 4.53
CA GLY A 278 15.80 3.37 4.35
C GLY A 278 15.70 4.78 3.79
N GLY A 279 14.52 5.28 3.44
CA GLY A 279 14.38 6.63 2.88
C GLY A 279 15.00 7.73 3.75
N LYS A 280 15.73 8.68 3.13
CA LYS A 280 16.35 9.85 3.79
C LYS A 280 15.39 10.54 4.75
N ARG A 281 15.93 10.96 5.90
CA ARG A 281 15.21 11.71 6.94
C ARG A 281 14.67 13.00 6.35
N ASN A 282 13.35 13.10 6.23
CA ASN A 282 12.72 14.38 5.93
C ASN A 282 12.57 15.13 7.25
N SER A 283 13.03 16.38 7.27
CA SER A 283 12.97 17.31 8.41
C SER A 283 11.54 17.75 8.82
N GLY A 284 10.54 16.90 8.58
CA GLY A 284 9.14 17.13 8.89
C GLY A 284 8.75 16.49 10.22
N ASN A 285 8.31 17.32 11.16
CA ASN A 285 7.89 17.01 12.53
C ASN A 285 6.57 16.21 12.63
N SER A 286 6.37 15.18 11.81
CA SER A 286 5.17 14.34 11.82
C SER A 286 5.47 12.95 12.41
N GLY A 287 4.66 12.52 13.38
CA GLY A 287 4.91 11.33 14.22
C GLY A 287 5.10 10.00 13.47
N GLY A 288 4.69 9.90 12.20
CA GLY A 288 4.99 8.73 11.35
C GLY A 288 6.46 8.61 10.94
N SER A 289 7.20 9.73 10.85
CA SER A 289 8.65 9.69 10.54
C SER A 289 9.46 9.09 11.69
N GLN A 290 9.00 9.28 12.93
CA GLN A 290 9.73 8.86 14.13
C GLN A 290 9.75 7.33 14.31
N GLU A 291 8.67 6.63 13.92
CA GLU A 291 8.61 5.17 13.95
C GLU A 291 9.58 4.55 12.94
N LYS A 292 9.53 5.04 11.70
CA LYS A 292 10.44 4.61 10.64
C LYS A 292 11.90 4.81 11.02
N ASP A 293 12.25 5.99 11.56
CA ASP A 293 13.61 6.29 12.00
C ASP A 293 14.07 5.38 13.14
N GLN A 294 13.18 5.07 14.09
CA GLN A 294 13.48 4.14 15.18
C GLN A 294 13.75 2.73 14.66
N THR A 295 12.90 2.25 13.75
CA THR A 295 13.01 0.93 13.15
C THR A 295 14.27 0.81 12.27
N LEU A 296 14.61 1.85 11.51
CA LEU A 296 15.86 1.95 10.75
C LEU A 296 17.09 1.90 11.67
N ASN A 297 17.11 2.70 12.74
CA ASN A 297 18.23 2.69 13.70
C ASN A 297 18.38 1.32 14.38
N GLN A 298 17.28 0.61 14.63
CA GLN A 298 17.34 -0.75 15.17
C GLN A 298 17.95 -1.73 14.16
N LEU A 299 17.61 -1.63 12.87
CA LEU A 299 18.24 -2.42 11.81
C LEU A 299 19.75 -2.16 11.76
N LEU A 300 20.17 -0.89 11.77
CA LEU A 300 21.58 -0.51 11.80
C LEU A 300 22.31 -1.09 13.03
N THR A 301 21.68 -1.02 14.20
CA THR A 301 22.22 -1.58 15.45
C THR A 301 22.41 -3.09 15.36
N GLU A 302 21.45 -3.83 14.78
CA GLU A 302 21.58 -5.28 14.60
C GLU A 302 22.67 -5.65 13.59
N MET A 303 22.83 -4.88 12.51
CA MET A 303 23.89 -5.08 11.50
C MET A 303 25.29 -4.81 12.10
N ASP A 304 25.44 -3.74 12.88
CA ASP A 304 26.70 -3.43 13.54
C ASP A 304 27.04 -4.49 14.61
N GLY A 305 26.02 -5.00 15.31
CA GLY A 305 26.13 -5.98 16.39
C GLY A 305 26.55 -7.40 15.98
N PHE A 306 26.76 -7.69 14.70
CA PHE A 306 27.31 -8.98 14.26
C PHE A 306 28.80 -9.12 14.56
N SER A 307 29.19 -10.22 15.21
CA SER A 307 30.58 -10.67 15.19
C SER A 307 30.97 -11.10 13.78
N LYS A 308 32.26 -11.01 13.44
CA LYS A 308 32.79 -11.43 12.12
C LYS A 308 32.53 -12.91 11.81
N THR A 309 32.10 -13.70 12.79
CA THR A 309 31.94 -15.17 12.73
C THR A 309 30.48 -15.64 12.85
N SER A 310 29.49 -14.74 12.87
CA SER A 310 28.09 -15.12 13.13
C SER A 310 27.47 -16.01 12.05
N GLY A 311 28.03 -16.04 10.82
CA GLY A 311 27.51 -16.83 9.70
C GLY A 311 26.18 -16.32 9.14
N VAL A 312 25.73 -15.12 9.55
CA VAL A 312 24.51 -14.49 9.06
C VAL A 312 24.87 -13.46 7.99
N ILE A 313 24.27 -13.60 6.81
CA ILE A 313 24.44 -12.66 5.70
C ILE A 313 23.13 -11.92 5.49
N VAL A 314 23.20 -10.59 5.38
CA VAL A 314 22.03 -9.75 5.07
C VAL A 314 22.07 -9.38 3.59
N MET A 315 21.01 -9.68 2.86
CA MET A 315 20.80 -9.21 1.49
C MET A 315 19.61 -8.27 1.48
N ALA A 316 19.66 -7.19 0.73
CA ALA A 316 18.54 -6.27 0.56
C ALA A 316 18.33 -5.93 -0.91
N ALA A 317 17.08 -5.68 -1.30
CA ALA A 317 16.75 -5.23 -2.64
C ALA A 317 16.07 -3.86 -2.62
N THR A 318 16.42 -3.00 -3.58
CA THR A 318 15.73 -1.73 -3.80
C THR A 318 15.62 -1.40 -5.27
N ASN A 319 14.57 -0.65 -5.63
CA ASN A 319 14.45 -0.02 -6.93
C ASN A 319 15.01 1.41 -6.95
N ARG A 320 15.32 1.98 -5.78
CA ARG A 320 15.65 3.40 -5.60
C ARG A 320 16.79 3.59 -4.59
N ALA A 321 18.01 3.29 -5.01
CA ALA A 321 19.19 3.49 -4.17
C ALA A 321 19.48 4.97 -3.85
N ASP A 322 19.00 5.89 -4.67
CA ASP A 322 19.19 7.35 -4.56
C ASP A 322 18.54 7.97 -3.30
N ILE A 323 17.45 7.35 -2.82
CA ILE A 323 16.72 7.81 -1.64
C ILE A 323 17.15 7.14 -0.35
N LEU A 324 18.06 6.17 -0.39
CA LEU A 324 18.52 5.48 0.81
C LEU A 324 19.36 6.39 1.72
N ASP A 325 19.24 6.16 3.03
CA ASP A 325 20.08 6.78 4.06
C ASP A 325 21.53 6.32 3.85
N PRO A 326 22.48 7.25 3.65
CA PRO A 326 23.90 6.92 3.52
C PRO A 326 24.45 6.07 4.67
N ALA A 327 23.82 6.10 5.85
CA ALA A 327 24.18 5.26 6.98
C ALA A 327 24.06 3.76 6.68
N LEU A 328 23.06 3.33 5.89
CA LEU A 328 22.91 1.93 5.48
C LEU A 328 24.10 1.45 4.63
N LEU A 329 24.72 2.37 3.92
CA LEU A 329 25.72 2.12 2.90
C LEU A 329 27.16 2.23 3.40
N ARG A 330 27.36 2.39 4.72
CA ARG A 330 28.68 2.49 5.35
C ARG A 330 29.31 1.10 5.53
N PRO A 331 30.65 0.98 5.48
CA PRO A 331 31.35 -0.27 5.78
C PRO A 331 30.93 -0.90 7.12
N GLY A 332 30.73 -2.21 7.15
CA GLY A 332 30.14 -2.98 8.24
C GLY A 332 28.62 -3.22 8.12
N ARG A 333 27.97 -2.68 7.08
CA ARG A 333 26.52 -2.79 6.82
C ARG A 333 26.31 -3.31 5.39
N PHE A 334 25.73 -2.52 4.49
CA PHE A 334 25.64 -2.87 3.06
C PHE A 334 26.91 -2.46 2.32
N ASP A 335 27.96 -3.26 2.52
CA ASP A 335 29.32 -2.99 2.07
C ASP A 335 29.51 -3.28 0.59
N ARG A 336 28.73 -4.23 0.07
CA ARG A 336 28.73 -4.62 -1.34
C ARG A 336 27.42 -4.20 -1.99
N ARG A 337 27.53 -3.61 -3.18
CA ARG A 337 26.39 -3.20 -4.00
C ARG A 337 26.51 -3.83 -5.36
N PHE A 338 25.42 -4.39 -5.83
CA PHE A 338 25.31 -4.97 -7.16
C PHE A 338 24.14 -4.34 -7.89
N THR A 339 24.41 -3.85 -9.10
CA THR A 339 23.41 -3.19 -9.92
C THR A 339 22.80 -4.22 -10.88
N VAL A 340 21.66 -4.79 -10.53
CA VAL A 340 20.92 -5.76 -11.34
C VAL A 340 20.10 -5.03 -12.41
N GLY A 341 20.71 -4.82 -13.56
CA GLY A 341 20.17 -4.06 -14.69
C GLY A 341 19.09 -4.78 -15.51
N LEU A 342 18.65 -4.12 -16.58
CA LEU A 342 17.79 -4.75 -17.60
C LEU A 342 18.62 -5.74 -18.43
N PRO A 343 18.03 -6.86 -18.86
CA PRO A 343 18.74 -7.88 -19.62
C PRO A 343 19.14 -7.42 -21.02
N ASP A 344 20.35 -7.79 -21.44
CA ASP A 344 20.83 -7.64 -22.82
C ASP A 344 20.14 -8.65 -23.76
N LEU A 345 20.40 -8.56 -25.07
CA LEU A 345 19.77 -9.44 -26.05
C LEU A 345 19.96 -10.94 -25.73
N LYS A 346 21.17 -11.34 -25.30
CA LYS A 346 21.49 -12.75 -24.97
C LYS A 346 20.77 -13.20 -23.70
N ALA A 347 20.76 -12.36 -22.67
CA ALA A 347 20.05 -12.63 -21.42
C ALA A 347 18.53 -12.71 -21.67
N ARG A 348 17.95 -11.84 -22.50
CA ARG A 348 16.52 -11.91 -22.86
C ARG A 348 16.18 -13.25 -23.52
N GLU A 349 17.00 -13.71 -24.46
CA GLU A 349 16.82 -15.03 -25.08
C GLU A 349 16.88 -16.16 -24.04
N ALA A 350 17.86 -16.11 -23.13
CA ALA A 350 18.00 -17.10 -22.06
C ALA A 350 16.81 -17.07 -21.08
N ILE A 351 16.33 -15.89 -20.69
CA ILE A 351 15.18 -15.71 -19.80
C ILE A 351 13.91 -16.28 -20.45
N LEU A 352 13.69 -15.99 -21.74
CA LEU A 352 12.57 -16.57 -22.50
C LEU A 352 12.64 -18.09 -22.50
N LYS A 353 13.82 -18.69 -22.71
CA LYS A 353 14.01 -20.15 -22.66
C LYS A 353 13.71 -20.73 -21.28
N VAL A 354 14.09 -20.06 -20.19
CA VAL A 354 13.77 -20.52 -18.82
C VAL A 354 12.26 -20.51 -18.59
N HIS A 355 11.57 -19.43 -18.96
CA HIS A 355 10.11 -19.34 -18.83
C HIS A 355 9.34 -20.26 -19.80
N ALA A 356 9.98 -20.70 -20.88
CA ALA A 356 9.43 -21.64 -21.86
C ALA A 356 9.44 -23.10 -21.40
N LYS A 357 10.31 -23.50 -20.46
CA LYS A 357 10.51 -24.92 -20.06
C LYS A 357 9.22 -25.69 -19.73
N ASN A 358 8.25 -25.02 -19.11
CA ASN A 358 6.99 -25.63 -18.68
C ASN A 358 5.81 -25.31 -19.62
N LYS A 359 6.06 -24.95 -20.87
CA LYS A 359 5.05 -24.52 -21.84
C LYS A 359 5.15 -25.32 -23.14
N LYS A 360 4.00 -25.60 -23.76
CA LYS A 360 3.93 -26.22 -25.08
C LYS A 360 4.13 -25.16 -26.16
N ILE A 361 5.36 -25.00 -26.63
CA ILE A 361 5.73 -24.03 -27.66
C ILE A 361 6.03 -24.77 -28.95
N ALA A 362 5.56 -24.23 -30.07
CA ALA A 362 5.77 -24.83 -31.38
C ALA A 362 7.26 -24.76 -31.80
N PRO A 363 7.80 -25.79 -32.49
CA PRO A 363 9.23 -25.89 -32.80
C PRO A 363 9.76 -24.78 -33.72
N GLU A 364 8.88 -24.14 -34.49
CA GLU A 364 9.22 -23.02 -35.37
C GLU A 364 9.46 -21.69 -34.66
N VAL A 365 9.19 -21.60 -33.34
CA VAL A 365 9.37 -20.35 -32.58
C VAL A 365 10.84 -20.04 -32.36
N ASP A 366 11.29 -18.92 -32.94
CA ASP A 366 12.64 -18.38 -32.72
C ASP A 366 12.65 -17.36 -31.56
N PHE A 367 13.14 -17.80 -30.39
CA PHE A 367 13.33 -16.93 -29.23
C PHE A 367 14.30 -15.76 -29.48
N LYS A 368 15.23 -15.90 -30.43
CA LYS A 368 16.14 -14.81 -30.79
C LYS A 368 15.40 -13.68 -31.50
N LYS A 369 14.42 -14.00 -32.35
CA LYS A 369 13.53 -13.01 -32.97
C LYS A 369 12.68 -12.30 -31.92
N ILE A 370 12.10 -13.04 -30.97
CA ILE A 370 11.34 -12.47 -29.85
C ILE A 370 12.21 -11.57 -28.96
N ALA A 371 13.44 -12.00 -28.62
CA ALA A 371 14.38 -11.22 -27.81
C ALA A 371 14.76 -9.88 -28.48
N LYS A 372 14.84 -9.87 -29.83
CA LYS A 372 15.02 -8.63 -30.61
C LYS A 372 13.78 -7.75 -30.56
N SER A 373 12.58 -8.32 -30.61
CA SER A 373 11.31 -7.58 -30.55
C SER A 373 10.92 -7.11 -29.14
N THR A 374 11.72 -7.39 -28.11
CA THR A 374 11.43 -7.06 -26.69
C THR A 374 12.54 -6.25 -25.99
N PRO A 375 13.09 -5.20 -26.62
CA PRO A 375 14.18 -4.42 -26.03
C PRO A 375 13.72 -3.70 -24.77
N GLY A 376 14.59 -3.63 -23.77
CA GLY A 376 14.32 -2.94 -22.51
C GLY A 376 13.26 -3.61 -21.63
N MET A 377 12.70 -4.75 -22.03
CA MET A 377 11.79 -5.51 -21.17
C MET A 377 12.57 -6.18 -20.03
N SER A 378 12.05 -6.09 -18.82
CA SER A 378 12.60 -6.79 -17.66
C SER A 378 12.30 -8.28 -17.73
N GLY A 379 13.04 -9.09 -16.96
CA GLY A 379 12.80 -10.54 -16.91
C GLY A 379 11.36 -10.90 -16.52
N ALA A 380 10.77 -10.14 -15.59
CA ALA A 380 9.37 -10.29 -15.21
C ALA A 380 8.41 -9.99 -16.38
N GLN A 381 8.68 -8.96 -17.19
CA GLN A 381 7.87 -8.65 -18.36
C GLN A 381 7.99 -9.72 -19.45
N LEU A 382 9.18 -10.30 -19.66
CA LEU A 382 9.36 -11.43 -20.58
C LEU A 382 8.60 -12.67 -20.13
N GLY A 383 8.62 -12.96 -18.82
CA GLY A 383 7.79 -14.00 -18.22
C GLY A 383 6.29 -13.74 -18.42
N ALA A 384 5.86 -12.48 -18.31
CA ALA A 384 4.48 -12.08 -18.57
C ALA A 384 4.09 -12.28 -20.04
N VAL A 385 4.97 -11.98 -21.02
CA VAL A 385 4.73 -12.24 -22.44
C VAL A 385 4.44 -13.72 -22.70
N LEU A 386 5.28 -14.61 -22.18
CA LEU A 386 5.05 -16.06 -22.35
C LEU A 386 3.78 -16.54 -21.65
N ASN A 387 3.41 -15.92 -20.52
CA ASN A 387 2.16 -16.23 -19.84
C ASN A 387 0.94 -15.76 -20.64
N GLU A 388 0.95 -14.53 -21.13
CA GLU A 388 -0.11 -13.98 -21.99
C GLU A 388 -0.27 -14.77 -23.28
N ALA A 389 0.84 -15.19 -23.91
CA ALA A 389 0.80 -16.06 -25.08
C ALA A 389 0.14 -17.41 -24.78
N SER A 390 0.37 -17.95 -23.57
CA SER A 390 -0.30 -19.18 -23.11
C SER A 390 -1.82 -18.97 -22.99
N ILE A 391 -2.24 -17.86 -22.38
CA ILE A 391 -3.67 -17.52 -22.19
C ILE A 391 -4.35 -17.29 -23.54
N LEU A 392 -3.68 -16.61 -24.47
CA LEU A 392 -4.13 -16.41 -25.85
C LEU A 392 -4.33 -17.71 -26.60
N THR A 393 -3.38 -18.63 -26.48
CA THR A 393 -3.42 -19.95 -27.11
C THR A 393 -4.65 -20.73 -26.62
N VAL A 394 -4.87 -20.77 -25.30
CA VAL A 394 -6.06 -21.41 -24.70
C VAL A 394 -7.35 -20.72 -25.15
N ARG A 395 -7.38 -19.39 -25.16
CA ARG A 395 -8.55 -18.62 -25.61
C ARG A 395 -8.90 -18.89 -27.07
N ASN A 396 -7.90 -19.13 -27.92
CA ASN A 396 -8.07 -19.48 -29.33
C ASN A 396 -8.27 -20.98 -29.56
N GLN A 397 -8.46 -21.78 -28.48
CA GLN A 397 -8.65 -23.23 -28.54
C GLN A 397 -7.52 -23.98 -29.25
N LYS A 398 -6.29 -23.46 -29.16
CA LYS A 398 -5.08 -24.11 -29.67
C LYS A 398 -4.38 -24.88 -28.55
N GLU A 399 -3.61 -25.90 -28.90
CA GLU A 399 -2.84 -26.71 -27.93
C GLU A 399 -1.38 -26.25 -27.75
N THR A 400 -0.84 -25.54 -28.75
CA THR A 400 0.55 -25.11 -28.84
C THR A 400 0.66 -23.60 -29.07
N ILE A 401 1.62 -22.96 -28.42
CA ILE A 401 1.91 -21.53 -28.56
C ILE A 401 2.73 -21.33 -29.84
N HIS A 402 2.20 -20.56 -30.80
CA HIS A 402 2.91 -20.20 -32.02
C HIS A 402 3.42 -18.74 -31.97
N MET A 403 4.16 -18.34 -33.00
CA MET A 403 4.73 -16.99 -33.12
C MET A 403 3.65 -15.89 -33.05
N LEU A 404 2.47 -16.12 -33.66
CA LEU A 404 1.38 -15.16 -33.68
C LEU A 404 0.86 -14.83 -32.26
N GLU A 405 0.69 -15.84 -31.41
CA GLU A 405 0.28 -15.61 -30.01
C GLU A 405 1.35 -14.90 -29.20
N LEU A 406 2.64 -15.14 -29.49
CA LEU A 406 3.74 -14.43 -28.86
C LEU A 406 3.80 -12.96 -29.26
N GLU A 407 3.63 -12.66 -30.55
CA GLU A 407 3.62 -11.28 -31.05
C GLU A 407 2.44 -10.48 -30.49
N GLU A 408 1.24 -11.06 -30.45
CA GLU A 408 0.08 -10.43 -29.79
C GLU A 408 0.31 -10.29 -28.27
N ALA A 409 1.00 -11.23 -27.63
CA ALA A 409 1.32 -11.14 -26.21
C ALA A 409 2.31 -10.01 -25.89
N ILE A 410 3.31 -9.79 -26.75
CA ILE A 410 4.24 -8.66 -26.65
C ILE A 410 3.45 -7.35 -26.69
N ASP A 411 2.57 -7.20 -27.69
CA ASP A 411 1.72 -6.01 -27.83
C ASP A 411 0.87 -5.78 -26.58
N ARG A 412 0.30 -6.85 -26.00
CA ARG A 412 -0.54 -6.76 -24.80
C ARG A 412 0.21 -6.37 -23.56
N VAL A 413 1.42 -6.90 -23.36
CA VAL A 413 2.24 -6.56 -22.20
C VAL A 413 2.75 -5.12 -22.30
N LEU A 414 3.02 -4.63 -23.51
CA LEU A 414 3.49 -3.26 -23.75
C LEU A 414 2.37 -2.22 -23.69
N MET A 415 1.25 -2.46 -24.38
CA MET A 415 0.23 -1.45 -24.67
C MET A 415 -1.19 -1.84 -24.22
N GLY A 416 -1.36 -3.05 -23.70
CA GLY A 416 -2.66 -3.58 -23.32
C GLY A 416 -3.44 -4.24 -24.47
N PRO A 417 -4.64 -4.76 -24.18
CA PRO A 417 -5.45 -5.47 -25.16
C PRO A 417 -5.98 -4.52 -26.25
N ALA A 418 -6.11 -5.05 -27.47
CA ALA A 418 -6.73 -4.34 -28.58
C ALA A 418 -8.19 -3.97 -28.27
N LYS A 419 -8.54 -2.70 -28.46
CA LYS A 419 -9.90 -2.18 -28.23
C LYS A 419 -10.80 -2.51 -29.41
N LYS A 420 -11.52 -3.64 -29.34
CA LYS A 420 -12.48 -4.04 -30.39
C LYS A 420 -13.74 -3.16 -30.48
N SER A 421 -14.07 -2.45 -29.40
CA SER A 421 -15.30 -1.64 -29.32
C SER A 421 -15.14 -0.21 -29.84
N ARG A 422 -13.90 0.32 -29.86
CA ARG A 422 -13.61 1.67 -30.36
C ARG A 422 -13.43 1.60 -31.88
N LYS A 423 -14.51 1.87 -32.61
CA LYS A 423 -14.44 2.01 -34.07
C LYS A 423 -14.02 3.46 -34.37
N TYR A 424 -12.85 3.63 -34.96
CA TYR A 424 -12.47 4.91 -35.55
C TYR A 424 -13.38 5.23 -36.73
N ASP A 425 -13.64 6.52 -36.94
CA ASP A 425 -14.13 6.98 -38.23
C ASP A 425 -13.04 6.81 -39.30
N GLU A 426 -13.39 6.78 -40.58
CA GLU A 426 -12.41 6.62 -41.66
C GLU A 426 -11.40 7.77 -41.68
N GLU A 427 -11.82 8.99 -41.37
CA GLU A 427 -10.94 10.16 -41.26
C GLU A 427 -9.97 10.04 -40.08
N GLU A 428 -10.44 9.63 -38.90
CA GLU A 428 -9.58 9.39 -37.73
C GLU A 428 -8.58 8.27 -37.99
N ARG A 429 -9.01 7.17 -38.63
CA ARG A 429 -8.14 6.05 -39.01
C ARG A 429 -7.06 6.51 -39.98
N LYS A 430 -7.42 7.36 -40.96
CA LYS A 430 -6.47 7.94 -41.91
C LYS A 430 -5.47 8.86 -41.21
N MET A 431 -5.93 9.71 -40.29
CA MET A 431 -5.06 10.58 -39.50
C MET A 431 -4.04 9.78 -38.68
N VAL A 432 -4.48 8.73 -37.97
CA VAL A 432 -3.58 7.82 -37.24
C VAL A 432 -2.58 7.15 -38.19
N ALA A 433 -3.01 6.69 -39.36
CA ALA A 433 -2.11 6.08 -40.33
C ALA A 433 -1.02 7.05 -40.80
N TYR A 434 -1.36 8.31 -41.08
CA TYR A 434 -0.37 9.35 -41.44
C TYR A 434 0.56 9.68 -40.27
N HIS A 435 0.05 9.75 -39.05
CA HIS A 435 0.86 9.96 -37.84
C HIS A 435 1.90 8.86 -37.67
N GLU A 436 1.48 7.59 -37.71
CA GLU A 436 2.38 6.44 -37.57
C GLU A 436 3.35 6.28 -38.75
N ALA A 437 2.91 6.63 -39.96
CA ALA A 437 3.77 6.64 -41.15
C ALA A 437 4.81 7.77 -41.09
N GLY A 438 4.47 8.94 -40.55
CA GLY A 438 5.40 10.06 -40.38
C GLY A 438 6.60 9.68 -39.51
N HIS A 439 6.31 9.03 -38.39
CA HIS A 439 7.31 8.38 -37.54
C HIS A 439 8.19 7.39 -38.34
N ALA A 440 7.57 6.53 -39.15
CA ALA A 440 8.29 5.50 -39.90
C ALA A 440 9.22 6.06 -40.97
N VAL A 441 8.78 7.07 -41.73
CA VAL A 441 9.59 7.73 -42.76
C VAL A 441 10.87 8.32 -42.17
N ILE A 442 10.77 8.99 -41.02
CA ILE A 442 11.95 9.51 -40.32
C ILE A 442 12.90 8.38 -39.92
N GLY A 443 12.39 7.30 -39.32
CA GLY A 443 13.22 6.15 -38.93
C GLY A 443 13.95 5.50 -40.12
N LEU A 444 13.32 5.45 -41.28
CA LEU A 444 13.91 4.89 -42.50
C LEU A 444 14.98 5.80 -43.11
N LYS A 445 14.71 7.11 -43.22
CA LYS A 445 15.53 8.05 -43.99
C LYS A 445 16.61 8.77 -43.18
N LEU A 446 16.40 8.98 -41.89
CA LEU A 446 17.35 9.72 -41.05
C LEU A 446 18.46 8.81 -40.52
N GLU A 447 19.71 9.24 -40.72
CA GLU A 447 20.88 8.54 -40.17
C GLU A 447 20.87 8.60 -38.63
N HIS A 448 21.25 7.49 -37.99
CA HIS A 448 21.22 7.32 -36.53
C HIS A 448 19.82 7.37 -35.87
N ALA A 449 18.75 7.50 -36.65
CA ALA A 449 17.39 7.35 -36.12
C ALA A 449 17.12 5.90 -35.72
N GLN A 450 16.08 5.72 -34.90
CA GLN A 450 15.63 4.38 -34.55
C GLN A 450 14.91 3.76 -35.76
N LYS A 451 15.21 2.48 -36.02
CA LYS A 451 14.62 1.72 -37.11
C LYS A 451 13.32 1.08 -36.67
N VAL A 452 12.32 1.23 -37.52
CA VAL A 452 11.00 0.62 -37.35
C VAL A 452 11.14 -0.91 -37.40
N GLN A 453 10.51 -1.58 -36.43
CA GLN A 453 10.34 -3.04 -36.43
C GLN A 453 8.91 -3.45 -36.79
N LYS A 454 7.93 -2.64 -36.39
CA LYS A 454 6.50 -2.89 -36.59
C LYS A 454 5.74 -1.58 -36.49
N ILE A 455 4.74 -1.39 -37.32
CA ILE A 455 3.80 -0.27 -37.27
C ILE A 455 2.40 -0.85 -37.20
N THR A 456 1.53 -0.30 -36.36
CA THR A 456 0.11 -0.71 -36.33
C THR A 456 -0.80 0.48 -36.06
N ILE A 457 -1.97 0.48 -36.70
CA ILE A 457 -3.06 1.46 -36.47
C ILE A 457 -4.19 0.86 -35.63
N ILE A 458 -3.93 -0.29 -34.98
CA ILE A 458 -4.91 -0.95 -34.12
C ILE A 458 -4.90 -0.26 -32.74
N PRO A 459 -6.04 0.26 -32.25
CA PRO A 459 -6.09 0.96 -30.97
C PRO A 459 -5.83 0.04 -29.79
N ARG A 460 -4.92 0.45 -28.90
CA ARG A 460 -4.56 -0.26 -27.66
C ARG A 460 -4.42 0.73 -26.51
N GLY A 461 -5.07 0.43 -25.39
CA GLY A 461 -5.07 1.34 -24.25
C GLY A 461 -5.55 2.74 -24.68
N ASP A 462 -4.76 3.76 -24.40
CA ASP A 462 -5.07 5.15 -24.79
C ASP A 462 -4.44 5.57 -26.14
N ALA A 463 -3.64 4.69 -26.75
CA ALA A 463 -3.02 4.93 -28.06
C ALA A 463 -3.93 4.47 -29.21
N GLY A 464 -3.96 5.27 -30.29
CA GLY A 464 -4.74 4.95 -31.49
C GLY A 464 -4.02 4.10 -32.52
N GLY A 465 -2.70 4.18 -32.53
CA GLY A 465 -1.75 3.33 -33.21
C GLY A 465 -0.44 3.37 -32.44
N TYR A 466 0.54 2.59 -32.86
CA TYR A 466 1.90 2.78 -32.36
C TYR A 466 2.96 2.26 -33.33
N ASN A 467 4.16 2.82 -33.19
CA ASN A 467 5.34 2.42 -33.94
C ASN A 467 6.39 1.81 -33.00
N LEU A 468 6.77 0.55 -33.24
CA LEU A 468 7.83 -0.12 -32.51
C LEU A 468 9.18 0.24 -33.13
N MET A 469 9.79 1.30 -32.62
CA MET A 469 11.11 1.76 -33.06
C MET A 469 12.24 1.24 -32.17
N MET A 470 13.32 0.77 -32.79
CA MET A 470 14.48 0.24 -32.10
C MET A 470 15.79 0.80 -32.64
N PRO A 471 16.80 1.04 -31.79
CA PRO A 471 18.12 1.37 -32.28
C PRO A 471 18.71 0.19 -33.07
N GLU A 472 19.46 0.45 -34.13
CA GLU A 472 20.15 -0.63 -34.88
C GLU A 472 21.14 -1.42 -34.02
N LYS A 473 21.76 -0.73 -33.05
CA LYS A 473 22.70 -1.30 -32.09
C LYS A 473 22.37 -0.79 -30.69
N GLU A 474 22.23 -1.72 -29.75
CA GLU A 474 22.17 -1.42 -28.33
C GLU A 474 23.56 -0.91 -27.90
N THR A 475 23.66 0.39 -27.60
CA THR A 475 24.90 1.03 -27.16
C THR A 475 24.71 1.63 -25.78
N PHE A 476 25.73 1.50 -24.94
CA PHE A 476 25.71 2.05 -23.59
C PHE A 476 25.61 3.59 -23.60
N PHE A 477 26.31 4.24 -24.54
CA PHE A 477 26.30 5.69 -24.69
C PHE A 477 25.39 6.13 -25.84
N SER A 478 24.74 7.28 -25.68
CA SER A 478 24.00 7.97 -26.74
C SER A 478 24.77 9.20 -27.19
N SER A 479 25.06 9.31 -28.49
CA SER A 479 25.72 10.49 -29.05
C SER A 479 24.72 11.64 -29.23
N LYS A 480 25.22 12.89 -29.29
CA LYS A 480 24.38 14.07 -29.59
C LYS A 480 23.57 13.89 -30.87
N LYS A 481 24.19 13.33 -31.93
CA LYS A 481 23.51 13.05 -33.21
C LYS A 481 22.35 12.06 -33.03
N ARG A 482 22.55 11.00 -32.24
CA ARG A 482 21.49 10.01 -31.97
C ARG A 482 20.34 10.60 -31.16
N MET A 483 20.64 11.43 -30.17
CA MET A 483 19.61 12.11 -29.37
C MET A 483 18.79 13.09 -30.23
N LEU A 484 19.45 13.85 -31.12
CA LEU A 484 18.74 14.71 -32.07
C LEU A 484 17.87 13.88 -33.02
N ALA A 485 18.39 12.78 -33.57
CA ALA A 485 17.63 11.90 -34.45
C ALA A 485 16.41 11.27 -33.74
N GLN A 486 16.55 10.91 -32.46
CA GLN A 486 15.41 10.46 -31.64
C GLN A 486 14.35 11.55 -31.47
N ILE A 487 14.76 12.80 -31.18
CA ILE A 487 13.82 13.93 -31.08
C ILE A 487 13.10 14.13 -32.42
N THR A 488 13.83 14.18 -33.55
CA THR A 488 13.24 14.29 -34.89
C THR A 488 12.25 13.16 -35.17
N SER A 489 12.55 11.93 -34.73
CA SER A 489 11.67 10.77 -34.88
C SER A 489 10.36 10.93 -34.11
N TYR A 490 10.39 11.41 -32.86
CA TYR A 490 9.18 11.70 -32.08
C TYR A 490 8.33 12.81 -32.70
N LEU A 491 8.94 13.79 -33.36
CA LEU A 491 8.20 14.89 -34.00
C LEU A 491 7.58 14.49 -35.35
N GLY A 492 7.98 13.35 -35.91
CA GLY A 492 7.56 12.91 -37.24
C GLY A 492 6.05 12.74 -37.42
N GLY A 493 5.35 12.16 -36.43
CA GLY A 493 3.90 11.96 -36.52
C GLY A 493 3.14 13.28 -36.58
N ARG A 494 3.44 14.20 -35.66
CA ARG A 494 2.86 15.56 -35.65
C ARG A 494 3.06 16.29 -36.98
N VAL A 495 4.27 16.22 -37.53
CA VAL A 495 4.60 16.89 -38.79
C VAL A 495 3.81 16.30 -39.96
N ALA A 496 3.63 14.98 -39.99
CA ALA A 496 2.82 14.34 -41.02
C ALA A 496 1.35 14.76 -40.93
N GLU A 497 0.79 14.88 -39.73
CA GLU A 497 -0.57 15.40 -39.53
C GLU A 497 -0.69 16.83 -40.10
N GLU A 498 0.18 17.74 -39.65
CA GLU A 498 0.13 19.16 -40.04
C GLU A 498 0.27 19.35 -41.56
N LEU A 499 1.15 18.60 -42.22
CA LEU A 499 1.39 18.73 -43.66
C LEU A 499 0.26 18.19 -44.53
N ILE A 500 -0.55 17.26 -44.03
CA ILE A 500 -1.58 16.56 -44.83
C ILE A 500 -2.98 17.06 -44.51
N PHE A 501 -3.28 17.32 -43.23
CA PHE A 501 -4.61 17.70 -42.77
C PHE A 501 -4.76 19.19 -42.50
N GLU A 502 -3.67 19.96 -42.49
CA GLU A 502 -3.64 21.37 -42.06
C GLU A 502 -4.26 21.61 -40.66
N ASP A 503 -4.42 20.52 -39.91
CA ASP A 503 -4.93 20.44 -38.55
C ASP A 503 -4.12 19.40 -37.80
N VAL A 504 -4.26 19.39 -36.49
CA VAL A 504 -3.33 18.72 -35.60
C VAL A 504 -4.05 18.06 -34.44
N SER A 505 -3.67 16.81 -34.14
CA SER A 505 -4.37 16.01 -33.13
C SER A 505 -3.79 16.21 -31.71
N SER A 506 -4.53 15.71 -30.72
CA SER A 506 -4.03 15.55 -29.34
C SER A 506 -3.19 14.27 -29.15
N GLY A 507 -3.11 13.41 -30.17
CA GLY A 507 -2.42 12.12 -30.13
C GLY A 507 -0.90 12.23 -29.95
N ALA A 508 -0.29 13.31 -30.43
CA ALA A 508 1.16 13.56 -30.34
C ALA A 508 1.68 13.94 -28.92
N TYR A 509 0.83 13.90 -27.88
CA TYR A 509 1.20 14.35 -26.54
C TYR A 509 2.39 13.59 -25.93
N ASP A 510 2.40 12.25 -25.99
CA ASP A 510 3.51 11.47 -25.40
C ASP A 510 4.80 11.68 -26.20
N ASP A 511 4.71 11.84 -27.52
CA ASP A 511 5.86 12.16 -28.37
C ASP A 511 6.54 13.46 -27.95
N PHE A 512 5.77 14.53 -27.72
CA PHE A 512 6.30 15.80 -27.24
C PHE A 512 6.91 15.68 -25.85
N LYS A 513 6.30 14.88 -24.98
CA LYS A 513 6.81 14.63 -23.62
C LYS A 513 8.16 13.93 -23.67
N GLN A 514 8.34 12.92 -24.52
CA GLN A 514 9.62 12.24 -24.70
C GLN A 514 10.66 13.15 -25.37
N ALA A 515 10.31 13.82 -26.46
CA ALA A 515 11.18 14.77 -27.15
C ALA A 515 11.69 15.87 -26.19
N THR A 516 10.80 16.46 -25.40
CA THR A 516 11.13 17.49 -24.41
C THR A 516 12.02 16.96 -23.30
N LYS A 517 11.77 15.72 -22.83
CA LYS A 517 12.60 15.07 -21.82
C LYS A 517 14.03 14.86 -22.32
N ILE A 518 14.20 14.35 -23.54
CA ILE A 518 15.52 14.14 -24.16
C ILE A 518 16.23 15.48 -24.34
N ALA A 519 15.57 16.49 -24.91
CA ALA A 519 16.13 17.82 -25.09
C ALA A 519 16.56 18.46 -23.76
N ARG A 520 15.76 18.30 -22.70
CA ARG A 520 16.12 18.76 -21.35
C ARG A 520 17.37 18.08 -20.83
N LEU A 521 17.49 16.76 -20.98
CA LEU A 521 18.69 16.01 -20.56
C LEU A 521 19.94 16.44 -21.33
N MET A 522 19.81 16.69 -22.64
CA MET A 522 20.90 17.22 -23.47
C MET A 522 21.41 18.57 -22.95
N VAL A 523 20.50 19.44 -22.50
CA VAL A 523 20.84 20.77 -22.00
C VAL A 523 21.39 20.72 -20.58
N THR A 524 20.76 19.98 -19.66
CA THR A 524 21.06 20.09 -18.22
C THR A 524 22.04 19.05 -17.68
N LYS A 525 22.06 17.83 -18.22
CA LYS A 525 22.89 16.73 -17.68
C LYS A 525 24.08 16.39 -18.54
N TYR A 526 23.91 16.44 -19.86
CA TYR A 526 24.92 15.95 -20.80
C TYR A 526 25.79 17.06 -21.40
N GLY A 527 25.51 18.34 -21.08
CA GLY A 527 26.33 19.45 -21.57
C GLY A 527 26.37 19.56 -23.10
N MET A 528 25.35 19.07 -23.81
CA MET A 528 25.30 19.01 -25.27
C MET A 528 24.79 20.31 -25.92
N SER A 529 24.61 21.35 -25.12
CA SER A 529 24.12 22.66 -25.53
C SER A 529 25.22 23.72 -25.46
N ALA A 530 24.92 24.90 -26.00
CA ALA A 530 25.83 26.06 -25.93
C ALA A 530 26.08 26.58 -24.50
N LEU A 531 25.43 26.01 -23.47
CA LEU A 531 25.73 26.30 -22.05
C LEU A 531 27.05 25.68 -21.58
N GLY A 532 27.65 24.79 -22.36
CA GLY A 532 28.90 24.11 -22.02
C GLY A 532 28.68 22.85 -21.16
N PRO A 533 29.78 22.17 -20.77
CA PRO A 533 29.74 20.92 -20.02
C PRO A 533 29.57 21.15 -18.50
N THR A 534 28.56 21.92 -18.09
CA THR A 534 28.22 22.11 -16.66
C THR A 534 27.12 21.13 -16.25
N GLN A 535 27.33 20.44 -15.13
CA GLN A 535 26.32 19.60 -14.48
C GLN A 535 25.83 20.35 -13.24
N ASP A 536 24.75 21.13 -13.36
CA ASP A 536 24.09 21.68 -12.18
C ASP A 536 22.62 21.31 -12.14
N GLN A 537 22.20 20.76 -11.00
CA GLN A 537 20.79 20.50 -10.70
C GLN A 537 20.05 21.81 -10.38
N GLU A 538 20.78 22.90 -10.10
CA GLU A 538 20.26 24.22 -9.76
C GLU A 538 20.69 25.27 -10.79
N PHE A 539 20.34 25.06 -12.05
CA PHE A 539 20.31 26.21 -12.97
C PHE A 539 19.25 27.21 -12.47
N SER A 540 19.73 28.31 -11.92
CA SER A 540 18.90 29.42 -11.41
C SER A 540 18.05 30.08 -12.50
N ASP A 541 18.50 30.03 -13.76
CA ASP A 541 17.77 30.56 -14.91
C ASP A 541 17.02 29.46 -15.71
N LYS A 542 15.81 29.13 -15.22
CA LYS A 542 14.88 28.22 -15.92
C LYS A 542 14.47 28.73 -17.30
N LYS A 543 14.48 30.05 -17.52
CA LYS A 543 14.07 30.67 -18.78
C LYS A 543 15.10 30.41 -19.87
N ALA A 544 16.39 30.56 -19.55
CA ALA A 544 17.49 30.23 -20.45
C ALA A 544 17.46 28.75 -20.88
N ILE A 545 17.21 27.83 -19.94
CA ILE A 545 17.07 26.39 -20.27
C ILE A 545 15.93 26.16 -21.25
N ASN A 546 14.74 26.69 -20.94
CA ASN A 546 13.57 26.46 -21.78
C ASN A 546 13.77 27.02 -23.19
N GLN A 547 14.39 28.19 -23.34
CA GLN A 547 14.74 28.73 -24.66
C GLN A 547 15.67 27.82 -25.47
N LYS A 548 16.63 27.15 -24.81
CA LYS A 548 17.53 26.20 -25.48
C LYS A 548 16.82 24.90 -25.85
N ILE A 549 15.93 24.42 -25.00
CA ILE A 549 15.08 23.26 -25.29
C ILE A 549 14.22 23.55 -26.53
N THR A 550 13.52 24.69 -26.56
CA THR A 550 12.70 25.11 -27.70
C THR A 550 13.53 25.17 -28.98
N LYS A 551 14.71 25.80 -28.95
CA LYS A 551 15.61 25.83 -30.12
C LYS A 551 16.01 24.46 -30.65
N ILE A 552 16.25 23.48 -29.77
CA ILE A 552 16.57 22.11 -30.18
C ILE A 552 15.34 21.47 -30.83
N ILE A 553 14.16 21.58 -30.20
CA ILE A 553 12.91 21.01 -30.72
C ILE A 553 12.56 21.63 -32.07
N ASP A 554 12.60 22.96 -32.21
CA ASP A 554 12.29 23.68 -33.46
C ASP A 554 13.22 23.23 -34.60
N SER A 555 14.52 23.08 -34.32
CA SER A 555 15.47 22.60 -35.33
C SER A 555 15.19 21.17 -35.79
N CYS A 556 14.77 20.30 -34.87
CA CYS A 556 14.39 18.93 -35.19
C CYS A 556 13.04 18.90 -35.93
N TYR A 557 12.11 19.81 -35.60
CA TYR A 557 10.82 19.95 -36.26
C TYR A 557 10.96 20.34 -37.73
N ILE A 558 11.78 21.37 -38.01
CA ILE A 558 12.08 21.81 -39.38
C ILE A 558 12.76 20.67 -40.17
N GLN A 559 13.66 19.93 -39.53
CA GLN A 559 14.29 18.77 -40.15
C GLN A 559 13.27 17.67 -40.49
N ALA A 560 12.34 17.38 -39.59
CA ALA A 560 11.27 16.41 -39.82
C ALA A 560 10.34 16.86 -40.96
N GLN A 561 9.95 18.14 -41.00
CA GLN A 561 9.15 18.73 -42.08
C GLN A 561 9.81 18.51 -43.43
N LYS A 562 11.09 18.87 -43.55
CA LYS A 562 11.84 18.69 -44.78
C LYS A 562 11.91 17.21 -45.20
N LEU A 563 12.22 16.31 -44.27
CA LEU A 563 12.35 14.88 -44.57
C LEU A 563 11.02 14.26 -45.02
N ILE A 564 9.90 14.61 -44.38
CA ILE A 564 8.59 14.09 -44.74
C ILE A 564 8.14 14.66 -46.09
N GLN A 565 8.37 15.96 -46.33
CA GLN A 565 8.05 16.60 -47.60
C GLN A 565 8.87 16.02 -48.77
N ASP A 566 10.17 15.81 -48.56
CA ASP A 566 11.08 15.21 -49.56
C ASP A 566 10.73 13.73 -49.86
N ASN A 567 9.96 13.07 -48.99
CA ASN A 567 9.62 11.64 -49.10
C ASN A 567 8.10 11.40 -49.07
N LYS A 568 7.30 12.32 -49.60
CA LYS A 568 5.82 12.24 -49.60
C LYS A 568 5.30 10.96 -50.27
N ASP A 569 5.90 10.53 -51.37
CA ASP A 569 5.51 9.30 -52.07
C ASP A 569 5.68 8.05 -51.18
N LEU A 570 6.74 8.02 -50.36
CA LEU A 570 6.96 6.92 -49.42
C LEU A 570 5.95 6.96 -48.27
N LEU A 571 5.63 8.16 -47.77
CA LEU A 571 4.60 8.36 -46.75
C LEU A 571 3.26 7.78 -47.23
N ASP A 572 2.81 8.18 -48.43
CA ASP A 572 1.53 7.73 -48.98
C ASP A 572 1.50 6.22 -49.24
N LYS A 573 2.61 5.60 -49.70
CA LYS A 573 2.74 4.14 -49.84
C LYS A 573 2.58 3.41 -48.50
N ILE A 574 3.25 3.90 -47.44
CA ILE A 574 3.15 3.30 -46.10
C ILE A 574 1.72 3.42 -45.59
N VAL A 575 1.09 4.59 -45.74
CA VAL A 575 -0.30 4.82 -45.31
C VAL A 575 -1.27 3.89 -46.05
N PHE A 576 -1.15 3.76 -47.37
CA PHE A 576 -1.99 2.85 -48.15
C PHE A 576 -1.90 1.41 -47.62
N SER A 577 -0.68 0.92 -47.40
CA SER A 577 -0.45 -0.41 -46.85
C SER A 577 -0.97 -0.55 -45.41
N LEU A 578 -0.91 0.51 -44.58
CA LEU A 578 -1.45 0.49 -43.21
C LEU A 578 -2.97 0.45 -43.21
N LEU A 579 -3.61 1.17 -44.13
CA LEU A 579 -5.06 1.15 -44.24
C LEU A 579 -5.58 -0.21 -44.71
N GLU A 580 -4.84 -0.92 -45.57
CA GLU A 580 -5.19 -2.27 -46.04
C GLU A 580 -4.91 -3.36 -44.98
N ASN A 581 -3.70 -3.38 -44.41
CA ASN A 581 -3.25 -4.49 -43.56
C ASN A 581 -3.34 -4.23 -42.05
N GLU A 582 -3.62 -2.99 -41.62
CA GLU A 582 -3.66 -2.50 -40.23
C GLU A 582 -2.34 -2.58 -39.44
N THR A 583 -1.44 -3.48 -39.84
CA THR A 583 -0.13 -3.71 -39.25
C THR A 583 0.87 -4.00 -40.36
N ILE A 584 2.06 -3.42 -40.27
CA ILE A 584 3.18 -3.65 -41.20
C ILE A 584 4.41 -4.03 -40.39
N HIS A 585 5.07 -5.11 -40.78
CA HIS A 585 6.34 -5.53 -40.17
C HIS A 585 7.55 -4.97 -40.92
N LYS A 586 8.72 -4.98 -40.27
CA LYS A 586 9.99 -4.50 -40.85
C LYS A 586 10.26 -5.05 -42.26
N ASP A 587 10.09 -6.35 -42.45
CA ASP A 587 10.42 -7.02 -43.72
C ASP A 587 9.55 -6.49 -44.87
N GLU A 588 8.27 -6.19 -44.59
CA GLU A 588 7.33 -5.58 -45.54
C GLU A 588 7.66 -4.10 -45.78
N LEU A 589 8.08 -3.38 -44.74
CA LEU A 589 8.49 -1.99 -44.84
C LEU A 589 9.74 -1.83 -45.73
N GLU A 590 10.70 -2.75 -45.63
CA GLU A 590 11.89 -2.77 -46.50
C GLU A 590 11.52 -2.98 -47.97
N LEU A 591 10.49 -3.78 -48.27
CA LEU A 591 9.97 -3.98 -49.63
C LEU A 591 9.28 -2.73 -50.20
N LEU A 592 8.67 -1.88 -49.35
CA LEU A 592 8.04 -0.63 -49.78
C LEU A 592 9.05 0.50 -50.08
N VAL A 593 10.25 0.39 -49.51
CA VAL A 593 11.35 1.36 -49.67
C VAL A 593 12.24 1.02 -50.87
N ALA A 594 12.39 -0.27 -51.17
CA ALA A 594 13.06 -0.78 -52.37
C ALA A 594 12.30 -0.40 -53.65
#